data_AF-A0A1Y0EPE5-F1
#
_entry.id   AF-A0A1Y0EPE5-F1
#
_cell.length_a   1.000
_cell.length_b   1.000
_cell.length_c   1.000
_cell.angle_alpha   90.00
_cell.angle_beta   90.00
_cell.angle_gamma   90.00
#
_symmetry.space_group_name_H-M   'P 1'
#
loop_
_entity.id
_entity.type
_entity.pdbx_description
1 polymer ?
#
loop_
_entity_poly.entity_id
_entity_poly.type
_entity_poly.pdbx_seq_one_letter_code
_entity_poly.pdbx_strand_id
1 'polypeptide(L)' 'MSDTAVDDGPLAKTTVRVTIDNERDVMAVNAWLGRWGPKLRLSDNQGCGCCLDVWDVQGPRQALNDLPAALRSAVCDA' A
#
# COMPACT_ATOMS: atom_id res chain seq x y z
N MET A 1 -11.56 20.24 22.47
CA MET A 1 -10.97 19.77 21.20
C MET A 1 -11.21 18.27 21.19
N SER A 2 -12.15 17.80 20.38
CA SER A 2 -12.60 16.41 20.45
C SER A 2 -11.52 15.47 19.96
N ASP A 3 -11.05 14.63 20.88
CA ASP A 3 -10.20 13.47 20.65
C ASP A 3 -10.97 12.52 19.72
N THR A 4 -10.65 12.55 18.42
CA THR A 4 -11.20 11.56 17.49
C THR A 4 -10.34 10.33 17.66
N ALA A 5 -10.75 9.46 18.59
CA ALA A 5 -10.30 8.08 18.59
C ALA A 5 -10.56 7.53 17.19
N VAL A 6 -9.49 7.30 16.44
CA VAL A 6 -9.56 6.60 15.17
C VAL A 6 -10.08 5.21 15.48
N ASP A 7 -11.28 4.91 15.00
CA ASP A 7 -11.85 3.57 15.01
C ASP A 7 -10.92 2.67 14.17
N ASP A 8 -9.96 2.04 14.85
CA ASP A 8 -8.99 1.11 14.28
C ASP A 8 -9.69 -0.26 14.14
N GLY A 9 -10.69 -0.32 13.26
CA GLY A 9 -11.17 -1.61 12.76
C GLY A 9 -9.98 -2.46 12.29
N PRO A 10 -10.09 -3.80 12.29
CA PRO A 10 -8.93 -4.68 12.09
C PRO A 10 -8.16 -4.31 10.81
N LEU A 11 -6.89 -3.92 10.99
CA LEU A 11 -6.01 -3.57 9.88
C LEU A 11 -5.82 -4.78 8.97
N ALA A 12 -6.06 -4.58 7.68
CA ALA A 12 -5.86 -5.59 6.65
C ALA A 12 -4.41 -5.51 6.12
N LYS A 13 -3.96 -6.59 5.48
CA LYS A 13 -2.62 -6.69 4.89
C LYS A 13 -2.69 -7.07 3.41
N THR A 14 -1.76 -6.57 2.62
CA THR A 14 -1.55 -6.93 1.21
C THR A 14 -0.08 -6.68 0.84
N THR A 15 0.41 -7.34 -0.20
CA THR A 15 1.70 -6.99 -0.82
C THR A 15 1.44 -6.08 -2.00
N VAL A 16 2.16 -4.95 -2.08
CA VAL A 16 2.12 -4.00 -3.19
C VAL A 16 3.34 -4.20 -4.07
N ARG A 17 3.15 -4.26 -5.38
CA ARG A 17 4.21 -4.43 -6.38
C ARG A 17 4.07 -3.35 -7.45
N VAL A 18 5.16 -2.64 -7.74
CA VAL A 18 5.16 -1.53 -8.69
C VAL A 18 6.36 -1.65 -9.61
N THR A 19 6.11 -1.78 -10.91
CA THR A 19 7.18 -1.71 -11.91
C THR A 19 7.51 -0.24 -12.21
N ILE A 20 8.77 0.14 -12.04
CA ILE A 20 9.21 1.55 -12.04
C ILE A 20 9.13 2.17 -13.45
N ASP A 21 9.26 1.36 -14.50
CA ASP A 21 9.16 1.83 -15.90
C ASP A 21 7.71 1.93 -16.41
N ASN A 22 6.73 1.52 -15.60
CA ASN A 22 5.32 1.69 -15.91
C ASN A 22 4.79 2.97 -15.26
N GLU A 23 4.81 4.08 -16.01
CA GLU A 23 4.36 5.40 -15.54
C GLU A 23 2.94 5.36 -14.93
N ARG A 24 2.04 4.55 -15.49
CA ARG A 24 0.68 4.42 -14.96
C ARG A 24 0.67 3.84 -13.55
N ASP A 25 1.47 2.81 -13.31
CA ASP A 25 1.57 2.15 -12.00
C ASP A 25 2.22 3.09 -10.98
N VAL A 26 3.28 3.80 -11.39
CA VAL A 26 3.96 4.80 -10.56
C VAL A 26 3.02 5.94 -10.18
N MET A 27 2.27 6.51 -11.13
CA MET A 27 1.29 7.55 -10.84
C MET A 27 0.18 7.06 -9.90
N ALA A 28 -0.30 5.84 -10.12
CA ALA A 28 -1.39 5.27 -9.32
C ALA A 28 -0.95 4.99 -7.87
N VAL A 29 0.23 4.40 -7.66
CA VAL A 29 0.76 4.17 -6.31
C VAL A 29 1.07 5.49 -5.59
N ASN A 30 1.60 6.49 -6.30
CA ASN A 30 1.90 7.79 -5.70
C ASN A 30 0.63 8.54 -5.26
N ALA A 31 -0.42 8.53 -6.09
CA ALA A 31 -1.70 9.12 -5.71
C ALA A 31 -2.33 8.42 -4.50
N TRP A 32 -2.23 7.09 -4.47
CA TRP A 32 -2.70 6.28 -3.35
C TRP A 32 -1.91 6.54 -2.06
N LEU A 33 -0.56 6.57 -2.12
CA LEU A 33 0.30 6.92 -1.00
C LEU A 33 0.07 8.35 -0.52
N GLY A 34 -0.17 9.31 -1.41
CA GLY A 34 -0.49 10.68 -1.04
C GLY A 34 -1.79 10.80 -0.24
N ARG A 35 -2.79 9.97 -0.56
CA ARG A 35 -4.08 9.95 0.15
C ARG A 35 -4.05 9.16 1.45
N TRP A 36 -3.38 8.02 1.46
CA TRP A 36 -3.48 7.04 2.55
C TRP A 36 -2.23 6.92 3.40
N GLY A 37 -1.08 7.40 2.95
CA GLY A 37 0.25 7.24 3.57
C GLY A 37 0.28 7.40 5.09
N PRO A 38 -0.30 8.47 5.68
CA PRO A 38 -0.34 8.65 7.13
C PRO A 38 -1.06 7.54 7.92
N LYS A 39 -1.88 6.71 7.25
CA LYS A 39 -2.66 5.60 7.81
C LYS A 39 -2.10 4.22 7.45
N LEU A 40 -0.99 4.17 6.71
CA LEU A 40 -0.38 2.93 6.25
C LEU A 40 0.89 2.62 7.06
N ARG A 41 1.13 1.33 7.30
CA ARG A 41 2.42 0.81 7.73
C ARG A 41 3.01 0.03 6.58
N LEU A 42 4.20 0.40 6.14
CA LEU A 42 4.92 -0.26 5.05
C LEU A 42 6.16 -0.98 5.62
N SER A 43 6.49 -2.15 5.05
CA SER A 43 7.81 -2.75 5.22
C SER A 43 8.90 -1.92 4.53
N ASP A 44 10.16 -2.30 4.71
CA ASP A 44 11.22 -1.88 3.78
C ASP A 44 10.90 -2.37 2.36
N ASN A 45 11.43 -1.66 1.35
CA ASN A 45 11.30 -2.07 -0.05
C ASN A 45 12.08 -3.38 -0.29
N GLN A 46 11.37 -4.44 -0.61
CA GLN A 46 11.90 -5.79 -0.92
C GLN A 46 12.13 -5.99 -2.43
N GLY A 47 12.06 -4.92 -3.21
CA GLY A 47 12.22 -4.92 -4.65
C GLY A 47 13.64 -5.26 -5.14
N CYS A 48 13.79 -5.37 -6.47
CA CYS A 48 15.07 -5.65 -7.13
C CYS A 48 16.07 -4.47 -7.04
N GLY A 49 15.62 -3.29 -6.61
CA GLY A 49 16.42 -2.06 -6.50
C GLY A 49 16.63 -1.30 -7.81
N CYS A 50 16.08 -1.77 -8.94
CA CYS A 50 16.24 -1.12 -10.26
C CYS A 50 14.96 -1.03 -11.12
N CYS A 51 13.96 -1.87 -10.86
CA CYS A 51 12.92 -2.22 -11.81
C CYS A 51 11.54 -2.42 -11.19
N LEU A 52 11.53 -2.84 -9.92
CA LEU A 52 10.37 -3.31 -9.20
C LEU A 52 10.55 -2.89 -7.76
N ASP A 53 9.55 -2.21 -7.24
CA ASP A 53 9.41 -1.97 -5.81
C ASP A 53 8.37 -2.93 -5.23
N VAL A 54 8.64 -3.44 -4.04
CA VAL A 54 7.75 -4.38 -3.33
C VAL A 54 7.67 -4.00 -1.86
N TRP A 55 6.45 -3.85 -1.34
CA TRP A 55 6.21 -3.60 0.08
C TRP A 55 5.09 -4.48 0.59
N ASP A 56 5.22 -4.98 1.82
CA ASP A 56 4.05 -5.40 2.59
C ASP A 56 3.43 -4.18 3.23
N VAL A 57 2.11 -4.05 3.05
CA VAL A 57 1.35 -2.91 3.54
C VAL A 57 0.27 -3.38 4.49
N GLN A 58 0.21 -2.75 5.65
CA GLN A 58 -0.88 -2.88 6.60
C GLN A 58 -1.62 -1.55 6.75
N GLY A 59 -2.96 -1.57 6.70
CA GLY A 59 -3.77 -0.36 6.77
C GLY A 59 -5.28 -0.62 6.85
N PRO A 60 -6.10 0.44 6.90
CA PRO A 60 -7.55 0.32 6.83
C PRO A 60 -7.99 -0.44 5.57
N ARG A 61 -8.98 -1.32 5.68
CA ARG A 61 -9.48 -2.09 4.53
C ARG A 61 -9.90 -1.21 3.35
N GLN A 62 -10.44 -0.02 3.63
CA GLN A 62 -10.78 0.95 2.59
C GLN A 62 -9.55 1.41 1.80
N ALA A 63 -8.42 1.66 2.48
CA ALA A 63 -7.18 2.04 1.81
C ALA A 63 -6.71 0.94 0.85
N LEU A 64 -6.78 -0.32 1.28
CA LEU A 64 -6.38 -1.45 0.44
C LEU A 64 -7.34 -1.70 -0.74
N ASN A 65 -8.64 -1.45 -0.54
CA ASN A 65 -9.65 -1.55 -1.59
C ASN A 65 -9.47 -0.47 -2.67
N ASP A 66 -9.05 0.74 -2.27
CA ASP A 66 -8.78 1.88 -3.15
C ASP A 66 -7.49 1.72 -3.98
N LEU A 67 -6.57 0.84 -3.57
CA LEU A 67 -5.37 0.52 -4.36
C LEU A 67 -5.77 -0.26 -5.63
N PRO A 68 -5.28 0.06 -6.84
CA PRO A 68 -5.61 -0.72 -8.03
C PRO A 68 -5.28 -2.21 -7.88
N ALA A 69 -6.19 -3.07 -8.32
CA ALA A 69 -6.05 -4.52 -8.19
C ALA A 69 -4.78 -5.07 -8.86
N ALA A 70 -4.32 -4.42 -9.94
CA ALA A 70 -3.09 -4.79 -10.65
C ALA A 70 -1.82 -4.61 -9.80
N LEU A 71 -1.85 -3.75 -8.78
CA LEU A 71 -0.70 -3.44 -7.93
C LEU A 71 -0.66 -4.25 -6.64
N ARG A 72 -1.72 -5.01 -6.33
CA ARG A 72 -1.84 -5.71 -5.04
C ARG A 72 -1.96 -7.21 -5.23
N SER A 73 -1.26 -7.95 -4.39
CA SER A 73 -1.46 -9.39 -4.22
C SER A 73 -1.80 -9.69 -2.76
N ALA A 74 -2.51 -10.79 -2.52
CA ALA A 74 -2.57 -11.36 -1.18
C ALA A 74 -1.14 -11.55 -0.65
N VAL A 75 -0.94 -11.32 0.65
CA VAL A 75 0.33 -11.64 1.29
C VAL A 75 0.57 -13.13 1.11
N CYS A 76 1.76 -13.52 0.67
CA CYS A 76 2.14 -14.93 0.70
C CYS A 76 2.41 -15.30 2.16
N ASP A 77 1.51 -16.06 2.78
CA ASP A 77 1.81 -16.75 4.03
C ASP A 77 2.83 -17.86 3.71
N ALA A 78 4.11 -17.57 3.92
CA ALA A 78 5.21 -18.53 3.82
C ALA A 78 5.39 -19.29 5.14
#